data_AF-A0A528D892-F1
#
_entry.id   AF-A0A528D892-F1
#
_cell.length_a   1.000
_cell.length_b   1.000
_cell.length_c   1.000
_cell.angle_alpha   90.00
_cell.angle_beta   90.00
_cell.angle_gamma   90.00
#
_symmetry.space_group_name_H-M   'P 1'
#
loop_
_entity.id
_entity.type
_entity.pdbx_description
1 polymer ?
#
loop_
_entity_poly.entity_id
_entity_poly.type
_entity_poly.pdbx_seq_one_letter_code
_entity_poly.pdbx_strand_id
1 'polypeptide(L)'
;FVDYYELLEISPNANSETIERIFRYFAMRYHPDNRDTGNESRFSEIVEAHNTLKDPVKRAQYDVQYKDHLSLRRGLSEEASDAKGLERD
;
A
#
# COMPACT_ATOMS: atom_id res chain seq x y z
N PHE A 1 1.23 10.36 1.53
CA PHE A 1 1.34 9.02 2.14
C PHE A 1 1.27 8.01 1.01
N VAL A 2 2.21 7.08 0.93
CA VAL A 2 2.16 5.99 -0.04
C VAL A 2 1.68 4.75 0.71
N ASP A 3 0.63 4.12 0.20
CA ASP A 3 0.09 2.89 0.77
C ASP A 3 0.89 1.69 0.23
N TYR A 4 1.84 1.19 1.03
CA TYR A 4 2.69 0.04 0.70
C TYR A 4 1.93 -1.28 0.71
N TYR A 5 0.80 -1.35 1.44
CA TYR A 5 -0.07 -2.53 1.39
C TYR A 5 -0.86 -2.55 0.09
N GLU A 6 -1.38 -1.41 -0.34
CA GLU A 6 -2.04 -1.27 -1.64
C GLU A 6 -1.06 -1.47 -2.80
N LEU A 7 0.15 -0.90 -2.72
CA LEU A 7 1.17 -1.03 -3.77
C LEU A 7 1.60 -2.49 -3.98
N LEU A 8 1.75 -3.25 -2.89
CA LEU A 8 2.02 -4.68 -2.96
C LEU A 8 0.74 -5.52 -3.05
N GLU A 9 -0.45 -4.93 -3.16
CA GLU A 9 -1.74 -5.64 -3.24
C GLU A 9 -1.91 -6.71 -2.14
N ILE A 10 -1.50 -6.41 -0.91
CA ILE A 10 -1.56 -7.32 0.24
C ILE A 10 -2.35 -6.72 1.39
N SER A 11 -2.86 -7.59 2.26
CA SER A 11 -3.46 -7.16 3.52
C SER A 11 -2.42 -6.55 4.46
N PRO A 12 -2.78 -5.53 5.28
CA PRO A 12 -1.97 -5.09 6.41
C PRO A 12 -1.64 -6.22 7.41
N ASN A 13 -2.44 -7.30 7.41
CA ASN A 13 -2.22 -8.49 8.24
C ASN A 13 -1.34 -9.57 7.54
N ALA A 14 -0.79 -9.29 6.36
CA ALA A 14 0.03 -10.25 5.63
C ALA A 14 1.30 -10.64 6.42
N ASN A 15 1.60 -11.93 6.43
CA ASN A 15 2.81 -12.46 7.04
C ASN A 15 4.04 -12.20 6.13
N SER A 16 5.24 -12.39 6.68
CA SER A 16 6.49 -12.13 5.96
C SER A 16 6.62 -12.98 4.69
N GLU A 17 6.14 -14.23 4.71
CA GLU A 17 6.16 -15.11 3.53
C GLU A 17 5.32 -14.54 2.37
N THR A 18 4.14 -14.01 2.68
CA THR A 18 3.26 -13.37 1.69
C THR A 18 3.90 -12.12 1.11
N ILE A 19 4.49 -11.28 1.97
CA ILE A 19 5.22 -10.07 1.55
C ILE A 19 6.34 -10.44 0.58
N GLU A 20 7.17 -11.43 0.94
CA GLU A 20 8.27 -11.91 0.12
C GLU A 20 7.80 -12.51 -1.21
N ARG A 21 6.71 -13.29 -1.20
CA ARG A 21 6.13 -13.90 -2.39
C ARG A 21 5.63 -12.85 -3.38
N ILE A 22 4.89 -11.86 -2.91
CA ILE A 22 4.30 -10.83 -3.76
C ILE A 22 5.36 -9.85 -4.25
N PHE A 23 6.33 -9.50 -3.40
CA PHE A 23 7.50 -8.73 -3.85
C PHE A 23 8.21 -9.41 -5.02
N ARG A 24 8.52 -10.72 -4.93
CA ARG A 24 9.17 -11.43 -6.04
C ARG A 24 8.35 -11.41 -7.32
N TYR A 25 7.03 -11.58 -7.21
CA TYR A 25 6.12 -11.50 -8.36
C TYR A 25 6.21 -10.15 -9.06
N PHE A 26 6.11 -9.05 -8.31
CA PHE A 26 6.19 -7.71 -8.86
C PHE A 26 7.59 -7.31 -9.31
N ALA A 27 8.63 -7.75 -8.61
CA ALA A 27 10.02 -7.53 -8.98
C ALA A 27 10.30 -8.14 -10.36
N MET A 28 9.87 -9.37 -10.63
CA MET A 28 10.03 -10.01 -11.95
C MET A 28 9.23 -9.29 -13.04
N ARG A 29 8.03 -8.81 -12.71
CA ARG A 29 7.16 -8.11 -13.65
C ARG A 29 7.73 -6.74 -14.02
N TYR A 30 8.14 -5.94 -13.05
CA TYR A 30 8.54 -4.55 -13.27
C TYR A 30 10.05 -4.33 -13.35
N HIS A 31 10.87 -5.39 -13.25
CA HIS A 31 12.32 -5.29 -13.41
C HIS A 31 12.68 -4.47 -14.66
N PRO A 32 13.64 -3.53 -14.60
CA PRO A 32 14.01 -2.70 -15.75
C PRO A 32 14.50 -3.53 -16.96
N ASP A 33 15.07 -4.71 -16.73
CA ASP A 33 15.48 -5.62 -17.82
C ASP A 33 14.32 -6.40 -18.46
N ASN A 34 13.11 -6.33 -17.88
CA ASN A 34 11.93 -6.95 -18.49
C ASN A 34 11.45 -6.08 -19.66
N ARG A 35 11.51 -6.62 -20.88
CA ARG A 35 11.20 -5.88 -22.11
C ARG A 35 9.71 -5.62 -22.33
N ASP A 36 8.84 -6.41 -21.73
CA ASP A 36 7.39 -6.35 -21.94
C ASP A 36 6.71 -5.49 -20.89
N THR A 37 7.14 -5.63 -19.63
CA THR A 37 6.48 -4.99 -18.47
C THR A 37 7.42 -4.21 -17.56
N GLY A 38 8.70 -4.07 -17.94
CA GLY A 38 9.69 -3.33 -17.16
C GLY A 38 9.29 -1.89 -16.92
N ASN A 39 9.42 -1.45 -15.67
CA ASN A 39 9.09 -0.09 -15.26
C ASN A 39 9.92 0.28 -14.04
N GLU A 40 10.98 1.06 -14.25
CA GLU A 40 11.93 1.47 -13.20
C GLU A 40 11.24 2.20 -12.03
N SER A 41 10.30 3.10 -12.33
CA SER A 41 9.58 3.85 -11.30
C SER A 41 8.77 2.92 -10.41
N ARG A 42 7.99 2.00 -11.02
CA ARG A 42 7.20 1.01 -10.27
C ARG A 42 8.08 0.05 -9.49
N PHE A 43 9.18 -0.38 -10.09
CA PHE A 43 10.15 -1.24 -9.43
C PHE A 43 10.74 -0.57 -8.19
N SER A 44 11.09 0.73 -8.28
CA SER A 44 11.58 1.50 -7.15
C SER A 44 10.55 1.60 -6.02
N GLU A 45 9.29 1.92 -6.34
CA GLU A 45 8.19 1.96 -5.35
C GLU A 45 8.03 0.60 -4.65
N ILE A 46 8.05 -0.50 -5.41
CA ILE A 46 7.88 -1.87 -4.89
C ILE A 46 9.05 -2.28 -3.99
N VAL A 47 10.28 -1.91 -4.35
CA VAL A 47 11.47 -2.14 -3.53
C VAL A 47 11.39 -1.36 -2.22
N GLU A 48 10.92 -0.11 -2.24
CA GLU A 48 10.76 0.70 -1.04
C GLU A 48 9.67 0.12 -0.10
N ALA A 49 8.52 -0.26 -0.66
CA ALA A 49 7.45 -0.92 0.08
C ALA A 49 7.94 -2.22 0.73
N HIS A 50 8.62 -3.08 -0.03
CA HIS A 50 9.18 -4.32 0.50
C HIS A 50 10.21 -4.07 1.61
N ASN A 51 11.15 -3.15 1.40
CA ASN A 51 12.17 -2.83 2.40
C ASN A 51 11.60 -2.28 3.71
N THR A 52 10.45 -1.59 3.64
CA THR A 52 9.73 -1.11 4.82
C THR A 52 8.97 -2.25 5.49
N LEU A 53 8.22 -3.05 4.73
CA LEU A 53 7.31 -4.05 5.27
C LEU A 53 7.99 -5.34 5.73
N LYS A 54 9.18 -5.66 5.21
CA LYS A 54 9.95 -6.85 5.60
C LYS A 54 10.65 -6.69 6.96
N ASP A 55 10.97 -5.46 7.35
CA ASP A 55 11.63 -5.13 8.60
C ASP A 55 10.56 -4.88 9.68
N PRO A 56 10.51 -5.67 10.77
CA PRO A 56 9.46 -5.54 11.79
C PRO A 56 9.42 -4.15 12.45
N VAL A 57 10.57 -3.51 12.64
CA VAL A 57 10.67 -2.20 13.29
C VAL A 57 10.15 -1.12 12.36
N LYS A 58 10.59 -1.14 11.08
CA LYS A 58 10.11 -0.18 10.08
C LYS A 58 8.62 -0.36 9.79
N ARG A 59 8.15 -1.61 9.69
CA ARG A 59 6.74 -1.93 9.52
C ARG A 59 5.90 -1.38 10.67
N ALA A 60 6.33 -1.56 11.92
CA ALA A 60 5.60 -1.04 13.07
C ALA A 60 5.48 0.50 13.04
N GLN A 61 6.54 1.21 12.64
CA GLN A 61 6.51 2.67 12.47
C GLN A 61 5.58 3.08 11.32
N TYR A 62 5.62 2.34 10.22
CA TYR A 62 4.73 2.55 9.07
C TYR A 62 3.26 2.29 9.45
N ASP A 63 2.97 1.26 10.25
CA ASP A 63 1.63 0.89 10.69
C ASP A 63 0.95 1.99 11.51
N VAL A 64 1.72 2.77 12.27
CA VAL A 64 1.19 3.94 12.99
C VAL A 64 0.67 4.97 11.99
N GLN A 65 1.50 5.35 11.02
CA GLN A 65 1.12 6.32 9.97
C GLN A 65 -0.02 5.80 9.10
N TYR A 66 -0.03 4.50 8.81
CA TYR A 66 -1.08 3.83 8.06
C TYR A 66 -2.43 3.91 8.78
N LYS A 67 -2.48 3.65 10.09
CA LYS A 67 -3.71 3.78 10.90
C LYS A 67 -4.21 5.22 10.97
N ASP A 68 -3.31 6.19 11.09
CA ASP A 68 -3.68 7.60 11.07
C ASP A 68 -4.31 7.98 9.72
N HIS A 69 -3.70 7.51 8.62
CA HIS A 69 -4.23 7.72 7.27
C HIS A 69 -5.61 7.06 7.06
N LEU A 70 -5.79 5.83 7.54
CA LEU A 70 -7.09 5.15 7.50
C LEU A 70 -8.17 5.89 8.30
N SER A 71 -7.81 6.42 9.47
CA SER A 71 -8.73 7.17 10.34
C SER A 71 -9.21 8.45 9.65
N LEU A 72 -8.29 9.17 9.00
CA LEU A 72 -8.63 10.34 8.17
C LEU A 72 -9.54 9.97 7.01
N ARG A 73 -9.21 8.89 6.27
CA ARG A 73 -10.03 8.45 5.13
C ARG A 73 -11.43 8.04 5.54
N ARG A 74 -11.57 7.41 6.71
CA ARG A 74 -12.87 7.04 7.28
C ARG A 74 -13.69 8.28 7.66
N GLY A 75 -13.10 9.25 8.34
CA GLY A 75 -13.79 10.49 8.72
C GLY A 75 -14.34 11.25 7.50
N LEU A 76 -13.54 11.37 6.43
CA LEU A 76 -13.98 12.01 5.19
C LEU A 76 -15.12 11.26 4.49
N SER A 77 -15.13 9.93 4.58
CA SER A 77 -16.20 9.11 4.00
C SER A 77 -17.53 9.23 4.79
N GLU A 78 -17.45 9.36 6.11
CA GLU A 78 -18.63 9.55 6.98
C GLU A 78 -19.23 10.96 6.75
N GLU A 79 -18.41 12.01 6.70
CA GLU A 79 -18.87 13.38 6.39
C GLU A 79 -19.50 13.49 4.98
N ALA A 80 -18.91 12.85 3.97
CA ALA A 80 -19.45 12.87 2.61
C ALA A 80 -20.76 12.08 2.46
N SER A 81 -21.02 11.11 3.34
CA SER A 81 -22.28 10.37 3.35
C SER A 81 -23.39 11.12 4.10
N ASP A 82 -23.06 11.83 5.18
CA ASP A 82 -23.99 12.71 5.89
C ASP A 82 -24.41 13.93 5.05
N ALA A 83 -23.49 14.55 4.31
CA ALA A 83 -23.79 15.69 3.44
C ALA A 83 -24.77 15.35 2.30
N LYS A 84 -24.73 14.10 1.79
CA LYS A 84 -25.61 13.62 0.72
C LYS A 84 -27.02 13.26 1.19
N GLY A 85 -27.23 13.17 2.50
CA GLY A 85 -28.53 12.91 3.13
C GLY A 85 -29.42 14.15 3.26
N LEU A 86 -28.86 15.35 3.16
CA LEU A 86 -29.55 16.61 3.45
C LEU A 86 -30.16 17.34 2.23
N GLU A 87 -29.91 16.85 1.00
CA GLU A 87 -30.41 17.45 -0.26
C GLU A 87 -31.72 16.80 -0.79
N ARG A 88 -32.41 15.98 0.02
CA ARG A 88 -33.68 15.35 -0.38
C ARG A 88 -34.80 15.68 0.61
N ASP A 89 -35.20 16.95 0.69
CA ASP A 89 -36.48 17.37 1.29
C ASP A 89 -37.06 18.56 0.52
#